data_AF-A0A7K7TFP2-F1
#
_entry.id   AF-A0A7K7TFP2-F1
#
_cell.length_a   1.000
_cell.length_b   1.000
_cell.length_c   1.000
_cell.angle_alpha   90.00
_cell.angle_beta   90.00
_cell.angle_gamma   90.00
#
_symmetry.space_group_name_H-M   'P 1'
#
loop_
_entity.id
_entity.type
_entity.pdbx_description
1 polymer ?
#
loop_
_entity_poly.entity_id
_entity_poly.type
_entity_poly.pdbx_seq_one_letter_code
_entity_poly.pdbx_strand_id
1 'polypeptide(L)'
;MDKDSTNLVDQQYECVAEIGEGAYGKVFKARDLKNGGRFVALKRVRVQTSEEGMPLSTIREVAVLRHLETFEHPNVVRLFDVCTVSRTDRETKLTLVFEHVEQDLTTYLDKVPEPGVPTETIKDMMLQLFRGLDFLHSHRVVHRDLKPQNILVTSNGQIKLADFGLARIYSFQMALTSVVVTLWYRAPEVLLQSSYATAVDLWSVGCIFAEMFRRK
;
A
#
# COMPACT_ATOMS: atom_id res chain seq x y z
N MET A 1 -34.67 4.36 -10.97
CA MET A 1 -34.28 3.11 -11.67
C MET A 1 -33.14 3.55 -12.56
N ASP A 2 -31.97 3.69 -11.94
CA ASP A 2 -30.90 4.54 -12.45
C ASP A 2 -29.94 3.68 -13.25
N LYS A 3 -30.25 3.57 -14.55
CA LYS A 3 -29.29 3.20 -15.58
C LYS A 3 -28.68 4.49 -16.10
N ASP A 4 -27.40 4.72 -15.79
CA ASP A 4 -26.41 5.52 -16.54
C ASP A 4 -25.34 6.16 -15.64
N SER A 5 -24.67 5.31 -14.86
CA SER A 5 -23.27 5.53 -14.50
C SER A 5 -22.54 4.23 -14.77
N THR A 6 -22.41 3.89 -16.05
CA THR A 6 -21.48 2.87 -16.51
C THR A 6 -20.11 3.29 -15.99
N ASN A 7 -19.68 2.61 -14.94
CA ASN A 7 -18.56 2.95 -14.07
C ASN A 7 -17.32 3.26 -14.93
N LEU A 8 -16.85 4.52 -14.94
CA LEU A 8 -15.71 4.99 -15.75
C LEU A 8 -14.45 4.12 -15.53
N VAL A 9 -14.34 3.54 -14.33
CA VAL A 9 -13.29 2.57 -13.98
C VAL A 9 -13.39 1.32 -14.84
N ASP A 10 -14.58 0.77 -15.03
CA ASP A 10 -14.80 -0.48 -15.77
C ASP A 10 -14.66 -0.29 -17.29
N GLN A 11 -14.73 0.96 -17.79
CA GLN A 11 -14.45 1.31 -19.19
C GLN A 11 -12.95 1.48 -19.48
N GLN A 12 -12.16 1.83 -18.46
CA GLN A 12 -10.72 2.10 -18.61
C GLN A 12 -9.84 0.96 -18.11
N TYR A 13 -10.30 0.20 -17.11
CA TYR A 13 -9.54 -0.86 -16.47
C TYR A 13 -10.28 -2.19 -16.56
N GLU A 14 -9.68 -3.14 -17.26
CA GLU A 14 -10.21 -4.51 -17.39
C GLU A 14 -9.68 -5.36 -16.23
N CYS A 15 -10.53 -5.75 -15.28
CA CYS A 15 -10.15 -6.60 -14.15
C CYS A 15 -9.78 -8.01 -14.63
N VAL A 16 -8.61 -8.49 -14.22
CA VAL A 16 -8.06 -9.80 -14.62
C VAL A 16 -8.16 -10.82 -13.48
N ALA A 17 -7.77 -10.41 -12.27
CA ALA A 17 -7.77 -11.30 -11.10
C ALA A 17 -7.87 -10.50 -9.80
N GLU A 18 -8.46 -11.10 -8.78
CA GLU A 18 -8.28 -10.64 -7.39
C GLU A 18 -6.89 -11.12 -6.92
N ILE A 19 -6.03 -10.20 -6.49
CA ILE A 19 -4.64 -10.51 -6.08
C ILE A 19 -4.39 -10.31 -4.60
N GLY A 20 -5.36 -9.80 -3.86
CA GLY A 20 -5.26 -9.67 -2.41
C GLY A 20 -6.58 -9.24 -1.80
N GLU A 21 -6.88 -9.82 -0.65
CA GLU A 21 -7.93 -9.37 0.25
C GLU A 21 -7.27 -9.02 1.58
N GLY A 22 -7.00 -7.73 1.76
CA GLY A 22 -6.45 -7.22 3.01
C GLY A 22 -7.56 -6.84 3.98
N ALA A 23 -7.17 -6.49 5.21
CA ALA A 23 -8.06 -5.90 6.22
C ALA A 23 -8.78 -4.61 5.73
N TYR A 24 -8.38 -4.07 4.58
CA TYR A 24 -8.66 -2.71 4.13
C TYR A 24 -9.40 -2.65 2.78
N GLY A 25 -9.73 -3.80 2.20
CA GLY A 25 -10.44 -3.92 0.92
C GLY A 25 -9.79 -4.92 -0.05
N LYS A 26 -10.47 -5.15 -1.17
CA LYS A 26 -10.02 -6.04 -2.23
C LYS A 26 -9.08 -5.29 -3.18
N VAL A 27 -8.00 -5.96 -3.56
CA VAL A 27 -7.03 -5.51 -4.54
C VAL A 27 -7.16 -6.40 -5.78
N PHE A 28 -7.37 -5.76 -6.93
CA PHE A 28 -7.50 -6.46 -8.21
C PHE A 28 -6.35 -6.10 -9.13
N LYS A 29 -5.79 -7.09 -9.81
CA LYS A 29 -4.96 -6.88 -10.99
C LYS A 29 -5.87 -6.55 -12.16
N ALA A 30 -5.57 -5.47 -12.88
CA ALA A 30 -6.32 -5.06 -14.07
C ALA A 30 -5.38 -4.63 -15.20
N ARG A 31 -5.89 -4.59 -16.43
CA ARG A 31 -5.22 -3.98 -17.59
C ARG A 31 -5.72 -2.56 -17.79
N ASP A 32 -4.80 -1.61 -17.94
CA ASP A 32 -5.10 -0.22 -18.27
C ASP A 32 -5.23 -0.07 -19.80
N LEU A 33 -6.47 0.00 -20.28
CA LEU A 33 -6.81 -0.01 -21.70
C LEU A 33 -6.36 1.25 -22.44
N LYS A 34 -6.11 2.35 -21.73
CA LYS A 34 -5.64 3.62 -22.34
C LYS A 34 -4.13 3.72 -22.43
N ASN A 35 -3.38 2.92 -21.65
CA ASN A 35 -1.92 2.98 -21.56
C ASN A 35 -1.27 1.67 -22.02
N GLY A 36 -1.59 1.25 -23.25
CA GLY A 36 -0.96 0.11 -23.90
C GLY A 36 -1.25 -1.25 -23.24
N GLY A 37 -2.29 -1.34 -22.40
CA GLY A 37 -2.65 -2.58 -21.73
C GLY A 37 -1.73 -2.97 -20.57
N ARG A 38 -0.94 -2.02 -20.03
CA ARG A 38 -0.08 -2.27 -18.86
C ARG A 38 -0.89 -2.77 -17.67
N PHE A 39 -0.30 -3.62 -16.84
CA PHE A 39 -0.96 -4.08 -15.62
C PHE A 39 -0.93 -3.00 -14.53
N VAL A 40 -2.04 -2.88 -13.81
CA VAL A 40 -2.22 -1.98 -12.65
C VAL A 40 -2.87 -2.74 -11.49
N ALA A 41 -2.69 -2.22 -10.28
CA ALA A 41 -3.35 -2.71 -9.08
C ALA A 41 -4.49 -1.75 -8.69
N LEU A 42 -5.73 -2.24 -8.73
CA LEU A 42 -6.93 -1.51 -8.33
C LEU A 42 -7.24 -1.81 -6.87
N LYS A 43 -6.95 -0.87 -5.97
CA LYS A 43 -7.30 -0.97 -4.56
C LYS A 43 -8.63 -0.27 -4.31
N ARG A 44 -9.68 -1.06 -4.04
CA ARG A 44 -11.03 -0.56 -3.80
C ARG A 44 -11.23 -0.27 -2.31
N VAL A 45 -11.50 0.98 -1.99
CA VAL A 45 -11.64 1.48 -0.60
C VAL A 45 -13.04 2.06 -0.41
N ARG A 46 -13.62 1.81 0.76
CA ARG A 46 -14.91 2.40 1.16
C ARG A 46 -14.66 3.46 2.22
N VAL A 47 -15.09 4.68 1.94
CA VAL A 47 -14.94 5.82 2.83
C VAL A 47 -16.34 6.19 3.31
N GLN A 48 -16.59 6.16 4.62
CA GLN A 48 -17.85 6.67 5.13
C GLN A 48 -17.97 8.16 4.90
N THR A 49 -19.17 8.58 4.53
CA THR A 49 -19.52 9.99 4.37
C THR A 49 -20.55 10.38 5.41
N SER A 50 -20.49 11.65 5.82
CA SER A 50 -21.53 12.30 6.61
C SER A 50 -22.27 13.31 5.74
N GLU A 51 -23.20 14.07 6.34
CA GLU A 51 -23.83 15.22 5.69
C GLU A 51 -22.79 16.23 5.15
N GLU A 52 -21.61 16.30 5.77
CA GLU A 52 -20.48 17.15 5.34
C GLU A 52 -19.64 16.51 4.21
N GLY A 53 -19.99 15.31 3.75
CA GLY A 53 -19.28 14.57 2.72
C GLY A 53 -18.15 13.67 3.24
N MET A 54 -17.07 13.53 2.45
CA MET A 54 -15.91 12.70 2.82
C MET A 54 -15.08 13.36 3.93
N PRO A 55 -14.56 12.59 4.90
CA PRO A 55 -13.68 13.12 5.94
C PRO A 55 -12.47 13.85 5.36
N LEU A 56 -12.18 15.04 5.89
CA LEU A 56 -11.02 15.85 5.49
C LEU A 56 -9.70 15.09 5.62
N SER A 57 -9.59 14.19 6.60
CA SER A 57 -8.42 13.32 6.77
C SER A 57 -8.20 12.42 5.55
N THR A 58 -9.26 11.83 5.01
CA THR A 58 -9.21 10.96 3.83
C THR A 58 -8.80 11.76 2.59
N ILE A 59 -9.39 12.93 2.40
CA ILE A 59 -9.03 13.83 1.29
C ILE A 59 -7.55 14.23 1.37
N ARG A 60 -7.07 14.58 2.57
CA ARG A 60 -5.66 14.92 2.80
C ARG A 60 -4.72 13.76 2.51
N GLU A 61 -5.06 12.55 2.92
CA GLU A 61 -4.27 11.35 2.63
C GLU A 61 -4.15 11.08 1.13
N VAL A 62 -5.27 11.11 0.40
CA VAL A 62 -5.27 10.98 -1.06
C VAL A 62 -4.46 12.10 -1.72
N ALA A 63 -4.59 13.34 -1.23
CA ALA A 63 -3.82 14.48 -1.75
C ALA A 63 -2.31 14.33 -1.51
N VAL A 64 -1.89 13.81 -0.36
CA VAL A 64 -0.48 13.50 -0.08
C VAL A 64 0.03 12.43 -1.03
N LEU A 65 -0.72 11.35 -1.26
CA LEU A 65 -0.31 10.31 -2.23
C LEU A 65 -0.16 10.87 -3.64
N ARG A 66 -1.10 11.71 -4.09
CA ARG A 66 -1.02 12.40 -5.39
C ARG A 66 0.18 13.34 -5.47
N HIS A 67 0.52 14.02 -4.38
CA HIS A 67 1.69 14.89 -4.33
C HIS A 67 3.00 14.09 -4.41
N LEU A 68 3.10 12.99 -3.66
CA LEU A 68 4.29 12.12 -3.68
C LEU A 68 4.54 11.50 -5.06
N GLU A 69 3.48 11.17 -5.80
CA GLU A 69 3.61 10.67 -7.19
C GLU A 69 4.40 11.62 -8.09
N THR A 70 4.34 12.95 -7.86
CA THR A 70 5.03 13.94 -8.71
C THR A 70 6.56 13.81 -8.68
N PHE A 71 7.11 13.12 -7.68
CA PHE A 71 8.55 12.88 -7.56
C PHE A 71 9.01 11.58 -8.23
N GLU A 72 8.07 10.67 -8.57
CA GLU A 72 8.35 9.38 -9.21
C GLU A 72 9.50 8.58 -8.54
N HIS A 73 9.53 8.55 -7.20
CA HIS A 73 10.62 7.92 -6.46
C HIS A 73 10.72 6.40 -6.78
N PRO A 74 11.90 5.86 -7.14
CA PRO A 74 12.03 4.49 -7.63
C PRO A 74 11.62 3.42 -6.61
N ASN A 75 11.80 3.71 -5.32
CA ASN A 75 11.50 2.78 -4.22
C ASN A 75 10.15 3.00 -3.54
N VAL A 76 9.23 3.70 -4.19
CA VAL A 76 7.85 3.90 -3.75
C VAL A 76 6.91 3.50 -4.89
N VAL A 77 5.82 2.79 -4.59
CA VAL A 77 4.85 2.38 -5.61
C VAL A 77 4.14 3.61 -6.18
N ARG A 78 3.96 3.64 -7.49
CA ARG A 78 3.33 4.78 -8.17
C ARG A 78 1.80 4.76 -8.01
N LEU A 79 1.21 5.93 -7.83
CA LEU A 79 -0.24 6.15 -7.86
C LEU A 79 -0.62 6.80 -9.19
N PHE A 80 -1.10 6.01 -10.15
CA PHE A 80 -1.51 6.51 -11.45
C PHE A 80 -2.82 7.30 -11.39
N ASP A 81 -3.81 6.80 -10.66
CA ASP A 81 -5.12 7.42 -10.64
C ASP A 81 -5.93 7.18 -9.35
N VAL A 82 -6.98 7.97 -9.16
CA VAL A 82 -7.93 7.91 -8.06
C VAL A 82 -9.29 8.19 -8.65
N CYS A 83 -10.10 7.14 -8.73
CA CYS A 83 -11.42 7.20 -9.33
C CYS A 83 -12.49 7.09 -8.25
N THR A 84 -13.55 7.89 -8.36
CA THR A 84 -14.77 7.70 -7.55
C THR A 84 -15.73 6.80 -8.31
N VAL A 85 -16.02 5.62 -7.76
CA VAL A 85 -16.88 4.61 -8.39
C VAL A 85 -18.35 4.90 -8.14
N SER A 86 -18.68 5.22 -6.89
CA SER A 86 -20.05 5.55 -6.49
C SER A 86 -20.03 6.43 -5.25
N ARG A 87 -21.00 7.33 -5.16
CA ARG A 87 -21.24 8.14 -3.97
C ARG A 87 -22.68 7.95 -3.52
N THR A 88 -22.85 7.70 -2.24
CA THR A 88 -24.14 7.66 -1.53
C THR A 88 -24.06 8.64 -0.37
N ASP A 89 -25.17 8.88 0.33
CA ASP A 89 -25.18 9.73 1.52
C ASP A 89 -24.31 9.14 2.66
N ARG A 90 -24.14 7.82 2.69
CA ARG A 90 -23.45 7.09 3.77
C ARG A 90 -22.01 6.68 3.44
N GLU A 91 -21.70 6.46 2.18
CA GLU A 91 -20.36 6.08 1.75
C GLU A 91 -19.99 6.57 0.35
N THR A 92 -18.69 6.82 0.17
CA THR A 92 -18.02 7.00 -1.12
C THR A 92 -17.10 5.82 -1.37
N LYS A 93 -17.25 5.18 -2.54
CA LYS A 93 -16.35 4.11 -2.99
C LYS A 93 -15.28 4.69 -3.89
N LEU A 94 -14.03 4.55 -3.47
CA LEU A 94 -12.86 4.97 -4.20
C LEU A 94 -12.13 3.77 -4.79
N THR A 95 -11.58 3.93 -5.97
CA THR A 95 -10.59 3.02 -6.55
C THR A 95 -9.29 3.79 -6.69
N LEU A 96 -8.27 3.38 -5.93
CA LEU A 96 -6.91 3.85 -6.09
C LEU A 96 -6.21 2.94 -7.12
N VAL A 97 -5.62 3.52 -8.16
CA VAL A 97 -4.97 2.82 -9.26
C VAL A 97 -3.46 2.94 -9.09
N PHE A 98 -2.84 1.85 -8.66
CA PHE A 98 -1.41 1.78 -8.41
C PHE A 98 -0.66 1.06 -9.53
N GLU A 99 0.65 1.30 -9.60
CA GLU A 99 1.59 0.41 -10.27
C GLU A 99 1.42 -1.03 -9.78
N HIS A 100 1.36 -1.97 -10.72
CA HIS A 100 1.39 -3.39 -10.39
C HIS A 100 2.83 -3.88 -10.32
N VAL A 101 3.19 -4.47 -9.19
CA VAL A 101 4.44 -5.21 -8.99
C VAL A 101 4.10 -6.69 -8.77
N GLU A 102 4.95 -7.58 -9.27
CA GLU A 102 4.63 -8.99 -9.46
C GLU A 102 4.50 -9.79 -8.16
N GLN A 103 5.25 -9.42 -7.12
CA GLN A 103 5.26 -10.11 -5.85
C GLN A 103 5.63 -9.18 -4.69
N ASP A 104 5.26 -9.60 -3.47
CA ASP A 104 5.72 -8.98 -2.24
C ASP A 104 6.98 -9.68 -1.69
N LEU A 105 7.59 -9.09 -0.66
CA LEU A 105 8.80 -9.62 -0.05
C LEU A 105 8.55 -10.98 0.62
N THR A 106 7.36 -11.22 1.17
CA THR A 106 6.98 -12.53 1.73
C THR A 106 7.15 -13.62 0.66
N THR A 107 6.49 -13.40 -0.48
CA THR A 107 6.49 -14.31 -1.63
C THR A 107 7.89 -14.46 -2.22
N TYR A 108 8.68 -13.38 -2.23
CA TYR A 108 10.08 -13.43 -2.65
C TYR A 108 10.90 -14.35 -1.73
N LEU A 109 10.82 -14.16 -0.41
CA LEU A 109 11.58 -14.94 0.58
C LEU A 109 11.18 -16.43 0.57
N ASP A 110 9.89 -16.73 0.36
CA ASP A 110 9.37 -18.11 0.28
C ASP A 110 9.90 -18.88 -0.93
N LYS A 111 10.18 -18.20 -2.05
CA LYS A 111 10.64 -18.81 -3.31
C LYS A 111 12.15 -18.98 -3.39
N VAL A 112 12.91 -18.31 -2.52
CA VAL A 112 14.37 -18.34 -2.58
C VAL A 112 14.87 -19.74 -2.17
N PRO A 113 15.70 -20.39 -3.02
CA PRO A 113 16.24 -21.71 -2.71
C PRO A 113 17.26 -21.64 -1.56
N GLU A 114 17.56 -22.80 -0.97
CA GLU A 114 18.69 -22.92 -0.04
C GLU A 114 20.01 -22.46 -0.71
N PRO A 115 20.91 -21.75 0.01
CA PRO A 115 20.90 -21.51 1.46
C PRO A 115 20.13 -20.26 1.92
N GLY A 116 19.35 -19.62 1.05
CA GLY A 116 18.64 -18.37 1.34
C GLY A 116 19.10 -17.20 0.46
N VAL A 117 18.70 -15.98 0.82
CA VAL A 117 19.00 -14.79 0.04
C VAL A 117 20.48 -14.44 0.19
N PRO A 118 21.23 -14.21 -0.90
CA PRO A 118 22.63 -13.80 -0.82
C PRO A 118 22.80 -12.49 -0.03
N THR A 119 23.85 -12.40 0.79
CA THR A 119 24.12 -11.22 1.64
C THR A 119 24.19 -9.91 0.85
N GLU A 120 24.77 -9.93 -0.36
CA GLU A 120 24.83 -8.75 -1.21
C GLU A 120 23.44 -8.32 -1.71
N THR A 121 22.57 -9.29 -2.01
CA THR A 121 21.18 -9.01 -2.37
C THR A 121 20.40 -8.43 -1.19
N ILE A 122 20.56 -8.97 0.01
CA ILE A 122 19.96 -8.39 1.23
C ILE A 122 20.45 -6.95 1.43
N LYS A 123 21.76 -6.71 1.31
CA LYS A 123 22.36 -5.38 1.45
C LYS A 123 21.77 -4.38 0.46
N ASP A 124 21.62 -4.77 -0.80
CA ASP A 124 21.03 -3.94 -1.84
C ASP A 124 19.53 -3.66 -1.57
N MET A 125 18.75 -4.70 -1.25
CA MET A 125 17.34 -4.55 -0.88
C MET A 125 17.14 -3.62 0.31
N MET A 126 17.98 -3.74 1.34
CA MET A 126 17.94 -2.86 2.51
C MET A 126 18.30 -1.42 2.15
N LEU A 127 19.30 -1.20 1.30
CA LEU A 127 19.64 0.15 0.82
C LEU A 127 18.46 0.79 0.08
N GLN A 128 17.80 0.03 -0.81
CA GLN A 128 16.61 0.47 -1.52
C GLN A 128 15.43 0.76 -0.58
N LEU A 129 15.21 -0.09 0.43
CA LEU A 129 14.19 0.10 1.46
C LEU A 129 14.43 1.40 2.24
N PHE A 130 15.66 1.65 2.68
CA PHE A 130 16.00 2.89 3.38
C PHE A 130 15.84 4.13 2.49
N ARG A 131 16.19 4.05 1.20
CA ARG A 131 15.96 5.16 0.25
C ARG A 131 14.48 5.50 0.12
N GLY A 132 13.63 4.49 -0.05
CA GLY A 132 12.18 4.68 -0.09
C GLY A 132 11.64 5.29 1.21
N LEU A 133 12.14 4.82 2.35
CA LEU A 133 11.66 5.27 3.65
C LEU A 133 12.12 6.71 3.98
N ASP A 134 13.38 7.05 3.67
CA ASP A 134 13.91 8.40 3.80
C ASP A 134 13.13 9.40 2.93
N PHE A 135 12.77 9.00 1.70
CA PHE A 135 11.88 9.79 0.86
C PHE A 135 10.50 10.03 1.52
N LEU A 136 9.87 9.00 2.10
CA LEU A 136 8.59 9.20 2.80
C LEU A 136 8.74 10.11 4.03
N HIS A 137 9.79 9.88 4.83
CA HIS A 137 10.03 10.63 6.07
C HIS A 137 10.36 12.10 5.81
N SER A 138 11.13 12.41 4.77
CA SER A 138 11.43 13.80 4.35
C SER A 138 10.18 14.57 3.92
N HIS A 139 9.13 13.87 3.45
CA HIS A 139 7.82 14.43 3.12
C HIS A 139 6.79 14.29 4.25
N ARG A 140 7.26 14.03 5.49
CA ARG A 140 6.44 13.91 6.71
C ARG A 140 5.40 12.79 6.65
N VAL A 141 5.67 11.75 5.86
CA VAL A 141 4.85 10.53 5.80
C VAL A 141 5.52 9.45 6.64
N VAL A 142 4.82 9.00 7.68
CA VAL A 142 5.19 7.81 8.46
C VAL A 142 4.40 6.64 7.90
N HIS A 143 5.05 5.51 7.60
CA HIS A 143 4.42 4.36 6.96
C HIS A 143 3.47 3.62 7.91
N ARG A 144 3.90 3.37 9.17
CA ARG A 144 3.13 2.78 10.30
C ARG A 144 2.70 1.32 10.17
N ASP A 145 2.67 0.76 8.98
CA ASP A 145 2.37 -0.65 8.71
C ASP A 145 3.45 -1.32 7.84
N LEU A 146 4.73 -1.06 8.12
CA LEU A 146 5.80 -1.76 7.41
C LEU A 146 5.84 -3.24 7.81
N LYS A 147 5.78 -4.10 6.81
CA LYS A 147 5.84 -5.57 6.90
C LYS A 147 6.16 -6.14 5.52
N PRO A 148 6.64 -7.39 5.40
CA PRO A 148 7.02 -7.99 4.12
C PRO A 148 5.90 -7.95 3.06
N GLN A 149 4.62 -8.04 3.45
CA GLN A 149 3.49 -7.95 2.50
C GLN A 149 3.31 -6.55 1.87
N ASN A 150 3.83 -5.51 2.52
CA ASN A 150 3.74 -4.12 2.05
C ASN A 150 5.04 -3.64 1.37
N ILE A 151 6.02 -4.54 1.21
CA ILE A 151 7.26 -4.30 0.47
C ILE A 151 7.18 -5.11 -0.81
N LEU A 152 7.03 -4.44 -1.95
CA LEU A 152 6.92 -5.09 -3.23
C LEU A 152 8.30 -5.29 -3.86
N VAL A 153 8.48 -6.41 -4.55
CA VAL A 153 9.73 -6.79 -5.21
C VAL A 153 9.45 -7.05 -6.68
N THR A 154 10.03 -6.24 -7.55
CA THR A 154 9.90 -6.41 -9.00
C THR A 154 10.70 -7.63 -9.47
N SER A 155 10.44 -8.08 -10.70
CA SER A 155 11.20 -9.14 -11.35
C SER A 155 12.71 -8.85 -11.51
N ASN A 156 13.13 -7.58 -11.53
CA ASN A 156 14.54 -7.17 -11.57
C ASN A 156 15.14 -6.86 -10.18
N GLY A 157 14.45 -7.17 -9.08
CA GLY A 157 14.97 -7.01 -7.72
C GLY A 157 14.86 -5.59 -7.15
N GLN A 158 14.06 -4.73 -7.77
CA GLN A 158 13.78 -3.39 -7.23
C GLN A 158 12.74 -3.46 -6.10
N ILE A 159 13.03 -2.79 -4.99
CA ILE A 159 12.11 -2.66 -3.86
C ILE A 159 11.19 -1.47 -4.08
N LYS A 160 9.89 -1.64 -3.83
CA LYS A 160 8.89 -0.57 -3.83
C LYS A 160 8.02 -0.64 -2.57
N LEU A 161 8.01 0.45 -1.79
CA LEU A 161 7.12 0.60 -0.64
C LEU A 161 5.67 0.80 -1.11
N ALA A 162 4.74 0.06 -0.52
CA ALA A 162 3.30 0.13 -0.80
C ALA A 162 2.48 0.36 0.47
N ASP A 163 1.20 0.71 0.32
CA ASP A 163 0.25 0.86 1.44
C ASP A 163 0.60 1.90 2.51
N PHE A 164 1.46 2.86 2.18
CA PHE A 164 1.71 4.06 2.99
C PHE A 164 0.60 5.11 2.81
N GLY A 165 0.54 6.10 3.71
CA GLY A 165 -0.28 7.31 3.52
C GLY A 165 -1.80 7.09 3.55
N LEU A 166 -2.26 5.91 3.99
CA LEU A 166 -3.68 5.54 4.03
C LEU A 166 -4.15 5.20 5.46
N ALA A 167 -3.33 5.52 6.46
CA ALA A 167 -3.52 5.11 7.85
C ALA A 167 -4.87 5.57 8.45
N ARG A 168 -5.36 6.77 8.13
CA ARG A 168 -6.64 7.30 8.63
C ARG A 168 -7.82 6.72 7.88
N ILE A 169 -7.71 6.52 6.56
CA ILE A 169 -8.68 5.73 5.80
C ILE A 169 -8.83 4.34 6.43
N TYR A 170 -7.72 3.73 6.87
CA TYR A 170 -7.70 2.41 7.49
C TYR A 170 -8.18 2.38 8.93
N SER A 171 -7.83 3.39 9.74
CA SER A 171 -8.23 3.49 11.16
C SER A 171 -9.75 3.34 11.32
N PHE A 172 -10.49 3.93 10.38
CA PHE A 172 -11.94 3.92 10.37
C PHE A 172 -12.52 2.53 10.07
N GLN A 173 -11.99 1.83 9.06
CA GLN A 173 -12.44 0.48 8.71
C GLN A 173 -12.10 -0.55 9.80
N MET A 174 -10.92 -0.46 10.43
CA MET A 174 -10.50 -1.39 11.48
C MET A 174 -11.36 -1.30 12.75
N ALA A 175 -11.98 -0.14 13.04
CA ALA A 175 -12.90 -0.01 14.16
C ALA A 175 -14.20 -0.82 13.98
N LEU A 176 -14.51 -1.23 12.74
CA LEU A 176 -15.76 -1.91 12.37
C LEU A 176 -15.60 -3.42 12.18
N THR A 177 -14.39 -3.92 12.00
CA THR A 177 -14.12 -5.33 11.71
C THR A 177 -13.10 -5.90 12.70
N SER A 178 -13.43 -7.04 13.31
CA SER A 178 -12.51 -7.81 14.17
C SER A 178 -11.47 -8.53 13.31
N VAL A 179 -10.60 -7.78 12.65
CA VAL A 179 -9.50 -8.37 11.87
C VAL A 179 -8.34 -8.65 12.82
N VAL A 180 -7.78 -9.86 12.73
CA VAL A 180 -6.51 -10.19 13.39
C VAL A 180 -5.45 -9.27 12.81
N VAL A 181 -4.99 -8.32 13.62
CA VAL A 181 -3.96 -7.36 13.21
C VAL A 181 -2.60 -7.98 13.46
N THR A 182 -1.76 -8.07 12.43
CA THR A 182 -0.37 -8.52 12.59
C THR A 182 0.39 -7.49 13.44
N LEU A 183 0.82 -7.88 14.63
CA LEU A 183 1.54 -7.01 15.57
C LEU A 183 3.08 -7.19 15.50
N TRP A 184 3.57 -8.18 14.75
CA TRP A 184 4.97 -8.63 14.78
C TRP A 184 6.00 -7.54 14.46
N TYR A 185 5.65 -6.58 13.61
CA TYR A 185 6.53 -5.50 13.18
C TYR A 185 6.28 -4.16 13.90
N ARG A 186 5.36 -4.12 14.88
CA ARG A 186 5.02 -2.88 15.59
C ARG A 186 6.09 -2.53 16.60
N ALA A 187 6.47 -1.26 16.61
CA ALA A 187 7.38 -0.70 17.62
C ALA A 187 6.76 -0.76 19.03
N PRO A 188 7.56 -0.90 20.09
CA PRO A 188 7.08 -0.98 21.46
C PRO A 188 6.18 0.18 21.87
N GLU A 189 6.52 1.41 21.48
CA GLU A 189 5.75 2.62 21.77
C GLU A 189 4.36 2.61 21.11
N VAL A 190 4.20 1.95 19.95
CA VAL A 190 2.90 1.78 19.30
C VAL A 190 2.03 0.80 20.10
N LEU A 191 2.63 -0.28 20.61
CA LEU A 191 1.94 -1.27 21.45
C LEU A 191 1.53 -0.67 22.81
N LEU A 192 2.37 0.20 23.35
CA LEU A 192 2.15 0.93 24.60
C LEU A 192 1.24 2.16 24.44
N GLN A 193 0.67 2.39 23.25
CA GLN A 193 -0.19 3.54 22.94
C GLN A 193 0.45 4.90 23.30
N SER A 194 1.77 4.98 23.18
CA SER A 194 2.55 6.18 23.45
C SER A 194 2.62 7.08 22.21
N SER A 195 3.09 8.31 22.40
CA SER A 195 3.39 9.20 21.27
C SER A 195 4.48 8.57 20.40
N TYR A 196 4.29 8.63 19.08
CA TYR A 196 5.21 8.02 18.14
C TYR A 196 5.48 8.94 16.94
N ALA A 197 6.61 8.69 16.27
CA ALA A 197 7.07 9.46 15.12
C ALA A 197 7.68 8.51 14.05
N THR A 198 8.57 9.00 13.20
CA THR A 198 9.23 8.24 12.13
C THR A 198 10.02 7.03 12.61
N ALA A 199 10.50 7.03 13.86
CA ALA A 199 11.30 5.94 14.44
C ALA A 199 10.57 4.59 14.48
N VAL A 200 9.24 4.57 14.50
CA VAL A 200 8.47 3.31 14.48
C VAL A 200 8.70 2.50 13.22
N ASP A 201 8.91 3.17 12.09
CA ASP A 201 9.17 2.52 10.82
C ASP A 201 10.57 1.86 10.83
N LEU A 202 11.54 2.48 11.52
CA LEU A 202 12.89 1.91 11.66
C LEU A 202 12.89 0.64 12.51
N TRP A 203 12.02 0.56 13.52
CA TRP A 203 11.80 -0.69 14.26
C TRP A 203 11.31 -1.79 13.33
N SER A 204 10.25 -1.50 12.54
CA SER A 204 9.71 -2.46 11.58
C SER A 204 10.76 -2.91 10.56
N VAL A 205 11.59 -1.98 10.06
CA VAL A 205 12.72 -2.29 9.17
C VAL A 205 13.73 -3.22 9.84
N GLY A 206 14.03 -3.04 11.13
CA GLY A 206 14.91 -3.94 11.88
C GLY A 206 14.37 -5.38 11.95
N CYS A 207 13.06 -5.53 12.19
CA CYS A 207 12.39 -6.84 12.14
C CYS A 207 12.49 -7.47 10.74
N ILE A 208 12.18 -6.72 9.70
CA ILE A 208 12.26 -7.17 8.29
C ILE A 208 13.68 -7.57 7.92
N PHE A 209 14.68 -6.80 8.35
CA PHE A 209 16.09 -7.10 8.10
C PHE A 209 16.50 -8.44 8.72
N ALA A 210 16.10 -8.70 9.96
CA ALA A 210 16.33 -9.99 10.61
C ALA A 210 15.62 -11.14 9.88
N GLU A 211 14.38 -10.91 9.44
CA GLU A 211 13.58 -11.88 8.70
C GLU A 211 14.20 -12.23 7.34
N MET A 212 14.82 -11.29 6.62
CA MET A 212 15.49 -11.59 5.35
C MET A 212 16.60 -12.66 5.48
N PHE A 213 17.25 -12.76 6.65
CA PHE A 213 18.22 -13.84 6.94
C PHE A 213 17.56 -15.10 7.45
N ARG A 214 16.50 -14.96 8.26
CA ARG A 214 15.87 -16.07 9.00
C ARG A 214 14.79 -16.80 8.19
N ARG A 215 14.20 -16.11 7.23
CA ARG A 215 12.98 -16.48 6.50
C ARG A 215 11.80 -16.84 7.43
N LYS A 216 11.79 -16.24 8.63
CA LYS A 216 10.83 -16.44 9.73
C LYS A 216 10.85 -15.27 10.70
#